data_AF-A0A8I1LRJ5-F1
#
_entry.id   AF-A0A8I1LRJ5-F1
#
_cell.length_a   1.000
_cell.length_b   1.000
_cell.length_c   1.000
_cell.angle_alpha   90.00
_cell.angle_beta   90.00
_cell.angle_gamma   90.00
#
_symmetry.space_group_name_H-M   'P 1'
#
loop_
_entity.id
_entity.type
_entity.pdbx_description
1 polymer ?
#
loop_
_entity_poly.entity_id
_entity_poly.type
_entity_poly.pdbx_seq_one_letter_code
_entity_poly.pdbx_strand_id
1 'polypeptide(L)'
;MTVGITPAGAVEGRVDWTGAGRDLLAERADRYLSPSVVFDRASRTIRRLVSAGLTNKPDFRMPALAREDGADGPGDAPDAAGPLAAVATALGLDAGAGIEAVLDAIATARSPDPARFVPASAVRAMIAERGRMVARMREDEARARVDAAISGGCLPPAMRDWAVAHGCQDPASFDAFLDAVSPAFACLFEASPAARAPQTDDGAAAERIARQRGLAPDALRA
;
A
#
# COMPACT_ATOMS: atom_id res chain seq x y z
N MET A 1 -54.96 -5.59 -43.46
CA MET A 1 -54.23 -6.52 -42.56
C MET A 1 -55.23 -7.51 -41.97
N THR A 2 -54.96 -8.81 -42.12
CA THR A 2 -55.78 -9.89 -41.58
C THR A 2 -54.94 -10.71 -40.60
N VAL A 3 -55.48 -11.03 -39.43
CA VAL A 3 -54.78 -11.82 -38.41
C VAL A 3 -55.53 -13.14 -38.21
N GLY A 4 -54.79 -14.24 -38.15
CA GLY A 4 -55.31 -15.59 -37.93
C GLY A 4 -54.46 -16.37 -36.94
N ILE A 5 -54.99 -17.50 -36.48
CA ILE A 5 -54.27 -18.45 -35.63
C ILE A 5 -54.17 -19.77 -36.40
N THR A 6 -52.97 -20.32 -36.53
CA THR A 6 -52.75 -21.60 -37.21
C THR A 6 -53.22 -22.77 -36.35
N PRO A 7 -53.49 -23.94 -36.94
CA PRO A 7 -53.80 -25.16 -36.17
C PRO A 7 -52.70 -25.56 -35.18
N ALA A 8 -51.45 -25.14 -35.42
CA ALA A 8 -50.32 -25.34 -34.51
C ALA A 8 -50.24 -24.30 -33.38
N GLY A 9 -51.19 -23.35 -33.31
CA GLY A 9 -51.27 -22.32 -32.28
C GLY A 9 -50.41 -21.08 -32.54
N ALA A 10 -49.84 -20.91 -33.74
CA ALA A 10 -49.08 -19.72 -34.10
C ALA A 10 -50.01 -18.56 -34.48
N VAL A 11 -49.62 -17.32 -34.15
CA VAL A 11 -50.34 -16.10 -34.58
C VAL A 11 -49.73 -15.61 -35.88
N GLU A 12 -50.54 -15.51 -36.93
CA GLU A 12 -50.12 -15.03 -38.25
C GLU A 12 -50.85 -13.74 -38.62
N GLY A 13 -50.13 -12.80 -39.24
CA GLY A 13 -50.69 -11.56 -39.73
C GLY A 13 -50.29 -11.32 -41.18
N ARG A 14 -51.27 -11.22 -42.09
CA ARG A 14 -51.06 -10.74 -43.46
C ARG A 14 -51.13 -9.22 -43.46
N VAL A 15 -50.01 -8.57 -43.79
CA VAL A 15 -49.89 -7.11 -43.84
C VAL A 15 -49.71 -6.66 -45.29
N ASP A 16 -50.52 -5.69 -45.71
CA ASP A 16 -50.37 -5.04 -47.01
C ASP A 16 -49.47 -3.82 -46.83
N TRP A 17 -48.24 -3.91 -47.34
CA TRP A 17 -47.25 -2.84 -47.22
C TRP A 17 -47.46 -1.74 -48.26
N THR A 18 -47.27 -0.49 -47.85
CA THR A 18 -47.15 0.66 -48.77
C THR A 18 -45.87 0.53 -49.62
N GLY A 19 -45.74 1.34 -50.68
CA GLY A 19 -44.53 1.38 -51.51
C GLY A 19 -43.26 1.59 -50.67
N ALA A 20 -43.23 2.68 -49.90
CA ALA A 20 -42.12 2.98 -49.00
C ALA A 20 -41.87 1.88 -47.95
N GLY A 21 -42.92 1.22 -47.45
CA GLY A 21 -42.76 0.10 -46.53
C GLY A 21 -42.04 -1.10 -47.17
N ARG A 22 -42.36 -1.41 -48.43
CA ARG A 22 -41.66 -2.48 -49.15
C ARG A 22 -40.18 -2.17 -49.37
N ASP A 23 -39.84 -0.91 -49.63
CA ASP A 23 -38.46 -0.49 -49.83
C ASP A 23 -37.64 -0.67 -48.54
N LEU A 24 -38.19 -0.28 -47.38
CA LEU A 24 -37.56 -0.50 -46.06
C LEU A 24 -37.34 -1.98 -45.75
N LEU A 25 -38.30 -2.84 -46.08
CA LEU A 25 -38.14 -4.30 -45.93
C LEU A 25 -37.06 -4.84 -46.88
N ALA A 26 -37.02 -4.38 -48.13
CA ALA A 26 -36.04 -4.83 -49.13
C ALA A 26 -34.60 -4.43 -48.75
N GLU A 27 -34.42 -3.22 -48.24
CA GLU A 27 -33.14 -2.70 -47.74
C GLU A 27 -32.74 -3.31 -46.39
N ARG A 28 -33.62 -4.12 -45.76
CA ARG A 28 -33.46 -4.67 -44.42
C ARG A 28 -33.22 -3.58 -43.37
N ALA A 29 -33.84 -2.41 -43.58
CA ALA A 29 -33.70 -1.25 -42.71
C ALA A 29 -34.32 -1.49 -41.33
N ASP A 30 -35.32 -2.38 -41.22
CA ASP A 30 -35.83 -2.89 -39.95
C ASP A 30 -35.88 -4.42 -40.00
N ARG A 31 -34.94 -5.06 -39.29
CA ARG A 31 -34.71 -6.52 -39.39
C ARG A 31 -35.53 -7.36 -38.42
N TYR A 32 -35.98 -6.79 -37.31
CA TYR A 32 -36.59 -7.56 -36.22
C TYR A 32 -38.04 -7.18 -36.00
N LEU A 33 -38.82 -8.15 -35.49
CA LEU A 33 -40.18 -7.96 -35.03
C LEU A 33 -40.18 -7.84 -33.50
N SER A 34 -40.76 -6.76 -32.95
CA SER A 34 -40.91 -6.56 -31.51
C SER A 34 -42.39 -6.57 -31.13
N PRO A 35 -42.87 -7.64 -30.46
CA PRO A 35 -44.24 -7.71 -29.96
C PRO A 35 -44.41 -6.91 -28.66
N SER A 36 -45.57 -6.28 -28.50
CA SER A 36 -46.03 -5.70 -27.24
C SER A 36 -47.11 -6.60 -26.65
N VAL A 37 -46.87 -7.13 -25.45
CA VAL A 37 -47.79 -8.04 -24.77
C VAL A 37 -48.24 -7.49 -23.43
N VAL A 38 -49.46 -7.83 -23.03
CA VAL A 38 -49.92 -7.71 -21.64
C VAL A 38 -49.68 -9.04 -20.96
N PHE A 39 -48.98 -9.02 -19.82
CA PHE A 39 -48.68 -10.21 -19.03
C PHE A 39 -49.02 -9.99 -17.55
N ASP A 40 -49.27 -11.08 -16.83
CA ASP A 40 -49.40 -11.05 -15.39
C ASP A 40 -48.03 -11.02 -14.72
N ARG A 41 -47.78 -10.07 -13.82
CA ARG A 41 -46.46 -9.88 -13.22
C ARG A 41 -46.11 -10.97 -12.19
N ALA A 42 -47.10 -11.58 -11.55
CA ALA A 42 -46.90 -12.59 -10.52
C ALA A 42 -46.68 -13.99 -11.14
N SER A 43 -47.51 -14.38 -12.11
CA SER A 43 -47.41 -15.70 -12.77
C SER A 43 -46.53 -15.70 -14.01
N ARG A 44 -46.13 -14.52 -14.50
CA ARG A 44 -45.39 -14.30 -15.77
C ARG A 44 -46.11 -14.88 -17.00
N THR A 45 -47.42 -15.09 -16.91
CA THR A 45 -48.22 -15.61 -18.03
C THR A 45 -48.61 -14.48 -18.99
N ILE A 46 -48.36 -14.66 -20.28
CA ILE A 46 -48.80 -13.72 -21.33
C ILE A 46 -50.31 -13.83 -21.47
N ARG A 47 -51.02 -12.70 -21.30
CA ARG A 47 -52.49 -12.64 -21.39
C ARG A 47 -52.98 -12.23 -22.78
N ARG A 48 -52.25 -11.35 -23.47
CA ARG A 48 -52.67 -10.81 -24.77
C ARG A 48 -51.49 -10.22 -25.55
N LEU A 49 -51.45 -10.45 -26.86
CA LEU A 49 -50.64 -9.69 -27.81
C LEU A 49 -51.41 -8.43 -28.23
N VAL A 50 -50.84 -7.24 -28.02
CA VAL A 50 -51.48 -5.95 -28.31
C VAL A 50 -51.13 -5.47 -29.72
N SER A 51 -49.85 -5.51 -30.07
CA SER A 51 -49.31 -5.06 -31.35
C SER A 51 -47.94 -5.69 -31.59
N ALA A 52 -47.44 -5.58 -32.82
CA ALA A 52 -46.05 -5.89 -33.15
C ALA A 52 -45.52 -4.84 -34.13
N GLY A 53 -44.32 -4.34 -33.88
CA GLY A 53 -43.64 -3.36 -34.74
C GLY A 53 -42.35 -3.92 -35.31
N LEU A 54 -41.95 -3.42 -36.49
CA LEU A 54 -40.61 -3.65 -37.03
C LEU A 54 -39.62 -2.69 -36.34
N THR A 55 -38.47 -3.20 -35.93
CA THR A 55 -37.44 -2.42 -35.22
C THR A 55 -36.04 -2.97 -35.48
N ASN A 56 -35.05 -2.11 -35.32
CA ASN A 56 -33.63 -2.47 -35.31
C ASN A 56 -33.12 -2.93 -33.93
N LYS A 57 -33.84 -2.61 -32.86
CA LYS A 57 -33.52 -3.02 -31.49
C LYS A 57 -34.78 -3.61 -30.84
N PRO A 58 -34.96 -4.94 -30.86
CA PRO A 58 -36.13 -5.56 -30.26
C PRO A 58 -36.02 -5.61 -28.73
N ASP A 59 -37.14 -5.41 -28.03
CA ASP A 59 -37.21 -5.55 -26.56
C ASP A 59 -37.09 -7.02 -26.13
N PHE A 60 -37.53 -7.95 -26.98
CA PHE A 60 -37.42 -9.38 -26.77
C PHE A 60 -36.50 -10.01 -27.83
N ARG A 61 -35.50 -10.79 -27.39
CA ARG A 61 -34.76 -11.66 -28.30
C ARG A 61 -35.60 -12.87 -28.62
N MET A 62 -36.28 -12.84 -29.77
CA MET A 62 -36.99 -13.99 -30.30
C MET A 62 -36.23 -14.52 -31.52
N PRO A 63 -36.28 -15.84 -31.80
CA PRO A 63 -35.88 -16.36 -33.09
C PRO A 63 -36.62 -15.57 -34.18
N ALA A 64 -35.94 -15.21 -35.26
CA ALA A 64 -36.57 -14.51 -36.38
C ALA A 64 -37.70 -15.39 -36.93
N LEU A 65 -38.95 -15.05 -36.62
CA LEU A 65 -40.14 -15.80 -37.04
C LEU A 65 -40.44 -15.61 -38.55
N ALA A 66 -39.88 -14.57 -39.18
CA ALA A 66 -39.85 -14.43 -40.62
C ALA A 66 -38.70 -15.28 -41.20
N ARG A 67 -38.83 -16.61 -41.12
CA ARG A 67 -37.91 -17.56 -41.75
C ARG A 67 -38.71 -18.51 -42.61
N GLU A 68 -38.60 -18.35 -43.92
CA GLU A 68 -38.83 -19.43 -44.87
C GLU A 68 -37.81 -20.54 -44.55
N ASP A 69 -38.27 -21.78 -44.49
CA ASP A 69 -37.68 -22.93 -43.82
C ASP A 69 -36.14 -23.05 -43.80
N GLY A 70 -35.59 -23.44 -42.65
CA GLY A 70 -34.30 -24.12 -42.59
C GLY A 70 -33.34 -23.62 -41.52
N ALA A 71 -33.03 -24.53 -40.59
CA ALA A 71 -31.96 -24.52 -39.59
C ALA A 71 -32.28 -23.93 -38.20
N ASP A 72 -32.63 -24.85 -37.30
CA ASP A 72 -32.44 -24.76 -35.86
C ASP A 72 -30.99 -24.40 -35.53
N GLY A 73 -30.81 -23.32 -34.77
CA GLY A 73 -29.57 -22.98 -34.10
C GLY A 73 -29.92 -22.37 -32.74
N PRO A 74 -29.28 -22.79 -31.64
CA PRO A 74 -29.61 -22.31 -30.31
C PRO A 74 -29.29 -20.82 -30.22
N GLY A 75 -30.32 -20.02 -29.96
CA GLY A 75 -30.17 -18.60 -29.71
C GLY A 75 -29.53 -18.39 -28.35
N ASP A 76 -28.28 -17.94 -28.34
CA ASP A 76 -27.60 -17.44 -27.16
C ASP A 76 -28.44 -16.34 -26.49
N ALA A 77 -28.96 -16.66 -25.31
CA ALA A 77 -29.44 -15.67 -24.37
C ALA A 77 -28.25 -14.80 -23.93
N PRO A 78 -28.40 -13.47 -23.78
CA PRO A 78 -27.35 -12.69 -23.15
C PRO A 78 -27.33 -13.08 -21.66
N ASP A 79 -26.19 -13.59 -21.22
CA ASP A 79 -25.87 -13.93 -19.85
C ASP A 79 -26.22 -12.79 -18.89
N ALA A 80 -27.35 -12.89 -18.19
CA ALA A 80 -27.52 -12.21 -16.90
C ALA A 80 -26.46 -12.67 -15.86
N ALA A 81 -25.72 -13.73 -16.18
CA ALA A 81 -24.54 -14.18 -15.46
C ALA A 81 -23.32 -13.26 -15.66
N GLY A 82 -23.24 -12.44 -16.71
CA GLY A 82 -22.01 -11.68 -17.04
C GLY A 82 -21.56 -10.67 -15.96
N PRO A 83 -22.43 -9.74 -15.51
CA PRO A 83 -22.03 -8.71 -14.56
C PRO A 83 -21.97 -9.21 -13.11
N LEU A 84 -22.93 -10.04 -12.71
CA LEU A 84 -23.00 -10.55 -11.34
C LEU A 84 -21.88 -11.57 -11.06
N ALA A 85 -21.58 -12.46 -12.01
CA ALA A 85 -20.47 -13.40 -11.85
C ALA A 85 -19.11 -12.68 -11.78
N ALA A 86 -18.94 -11.61 -12.56
CA ALA A 86 -17.74 -10.78 -12.51
C ALA A 86 -17.57 -10.10 -11.14
N VAL A 87 -18.65 -9.55 -10.58
CA VAL A 87 -18.63 -8.95 -9.22
C VAL A 87 -18.39 -10.01 -8.16
N ALA A 88 -19.02 -11.18 -8.26
CA ALA A 88 -18.82 -12.29 -7.33
C ALA A 88 -17.35 -12.76 -7.35
N THR A 89 -16.78 -12.94 -8.54
CA THR A 89 -15.37 -13.34 -8.70
C THR A 89 -14.41 -12.27 -8.15
N ALA A 90 -14.69 -10.98 -8.38
CA ALA A 90 -13.88 -9.88 -7.83
C ALA A 90 -13.91 -9.83 -6.29
N LEU A 91 -14.99 -10.30 -5.67
CA LEU A 91 -15.13 -10.46 -4.23
C LEU A 91 -14.59 -11.79 -3.70
N GLY A 92 -14.06 -12.66 -4.57
CA GLY A 92 -13.56 -13.99 -4.20
C GLY A 92 -14.65 -15.05 -3.97
N LEU A 93 -15.88 -14.80 -4.45
CA LEU A 93 -17.01 -15.72 -4.42
C LEU A 93 -17.12 -16.51 -5.73
N ASP A 94 -17.89 -17.59 -5.70
CA ASP A 94 -18.21 -18.39 -6.89
C ASP A 94 -19.00 -17.59 -7.95
N ALA A 95 -18.79 -17.90 -9.24
CA ALA A 95 -19.45 -17.21 -10.36
C ALA A 95 -20.99 -17.40 -10.36
N GLY A 96 -21.50 -18.47 -9.76
CA GLY A 96 -22.91 -18.73 -9.53
C GLY A 96 -23.44 -18.20 -8.20
N ALA A 97 -22.66 -17.43 -7.44
CA ALA A 97 -23.09 -16.88 -6.16
C ALA A 97 -24.33 -15.98 -6.35
N GLY A 98 -25.38 -16.28 -5.58
CA GLY A 98 -26.60 -15.50 -5.59
C GLY A 98 -26.38 -14.07 -5.11
N ILE A 99 -27.25 -13.15 -5.53
CA ILE A 99 -27.20 -11.72 -5.21
C ILE A 99 -27.03 -11.47 -3.70
N GLU A 100 -27.70 -12.24 -2.84
CA GLU A 100 -27.61 -12.11 -1.39
C GLU A 100 -26.19 -12.34 -0.86
N ALA A 101 -25.48 -13.35 -1.37
CA ALA A 101 -24.11 -13.63 -0.96
C ALA A 101 -23.15 -12.53 -1.41
N VAL A 102 -23.38 -11.97 -2.60
CA VAL A 102 -22.61 -10.83 -3.12
C VAL A 102 -22.84 -9.58 -2.27
N LEU A 103 -24.09 -9.30 -1.88
CA LEU A 103 -24.43 -8.16 -1.03
C LEU A 103 -23.82 -8.26 0.38
N ASP A 104 -23.82 -9.45 0.97
CA ASP A 104 -23.23 -9.70 2.28
C ASP A 104 -21.70 -9.53 2.27
N ALA A 105 -21.03 -10.03 1.22
CA ALA A 105 -19.59 -9.81 1.04
C ALA A 105 -19.25 -8.32 0.85
N ILE A 106 -20.08 -7.56 0.13
CA ILE A 106 -19.91 -6.10 0.00
C ILE A 106 -20.11 -5.40 1.36
N ALA A 107 -21.10 -5.82 2.15
CA ALA A 107 -21.34 -5.27 3.49
C ALA A 107 -20.15 -5.52 4.42
N THR A 108 -19.60 -6.74 4.38
CA THR A 108 -18.39 -7.12 5.11
C THR A 108 -17.17 -6.31 4.65
N ALA A 109 -17.01 -6.11 3.35
CA ALA A 109 -15.91 -5.29 2.80
C ALA A 109 -16.01 -3.80 3.18
N ARG A 110 -17.23 -3.28 3.40
CA ARG A 110 -17.47 -1.90 3.87
C ARG A 110 -17.24 -1.72 5.36
N SER A 111 -17.40 -2.77 6.16
CA SER A 111 -17.11 -2.77 7.60
C SER A 111 -16.17 -3.92 7.94
N PRO A 112 -14.92 -3.89 7.45
CA PRO A 112 -13.98 -4.98 7.68
C PRO A 112 -13.69 -5.10 9.18
N ASP A 113 -13.71 -6.33 9.67
CA ASP A 113 -13.43 -6.66 11.06
C ASP A 113 -12.04 -6.12 11.47
N PRO A 114 -11.94 -5.19 12.45
CA PRO A 114 -10.68 -4.59 12.85
C PRO A 114 -9.69 -5.61 13.46
N ALA A 115 -10.16 -6.79 13.90
CA ALA A 115 -9.29 -7.86 14.39
C ALA A 115 -8.58 -8.61 13.24
N ARG A 116 -9.15 -8.60 12.04
CA ARG A 116 -8.60 -9.30 10.85
C ARG A 116 -8.02 -8.34 9.82
N PHE A 117 -8.42 -7.08 9.84
CA PHE A 117 -7.99 -6.08 8.88
C PHE A 117 -7.38 -4.86 9.58
N VAL A 118 -6.05 -4.80 9.59
CA VAL A 118 -5.32 -3.64 10.13
C VAL A 118 -5.29 -2.55 9.07
N PRO A 119 -5.77 -1.32 9.37
CA PRO A 119 -5.67 -0.21 8.44
C PRO A 119 -4.22 0.06 8.05
N ALA A 120 -3.97 0.29 6.75
CA ALA A 120 -2.62 0.58 6.26
C ALA A 120 -2.01 1.84 6.92
N SER A 121 -2.85 2.78 7.37
CA SER A 121 -2.42 3.93 8.17
C SER A 121 -1.81 3.54 9.52
N ALA A 122 -2.39 2.56 10.21
CA ALA A 122 -1.89 2.05 11.48
C ALA A 122 -0.53 1.36 11.31
N VAL A 123 -0.39 0.51 10.28
CA VAL A 123 0.91 -0.12 9.96
C VAL A 123 1.98 0.92 9.61
N ARG A 124 1.63 1.94 8.80
CA ARG A 124 2.54 3.04 8.48
C ARG A 124 2.96 3.82 9.73
N ALA A 125 2.03 4.09 10.65
CA ALA A 125 2.32 4.76 11.91
C ALA A 125 3.28 3.93 12.78
N MET A 126 3.05 2.62 12.89
CA MET A 126 3.94 1.71 13.63
C MET A 126 5.36 1.63 13.02
N ILE A 127 5.46 1.57 11.69
CA ILE A 127 6.75 1.57 10.99
C ILE A 127 7.49 2.90 11.24
N ALA A 128 6.78 4.02 11.17
CA ALA A 128 7.36 5.34 11.45
C ALA A 128 7.85 5.44 12.90
N GLU A 129 7.06 4.96 13.86
CA GLU A 129 7.43 4.99 15.28
C GLU A 129 8.63 4.09 15.58
N ARG A 130 8.66 2.89 15.00
CA ARG A 130 9.83 2.00 15.08
C ARG A 130 11.07 2.67 14.47
N GLY A 131 10.93 3.36 13.33
CA GLY A 131 12.03 4.09 12.70
C GLY A 131 12.63 5.17 13.61
N ARG A 132 11.77 5.93 14.31
CA ARG A 132 12.20 6.93 15.30
C ARG A 132 12.92 6.30 16.49
N MET A 133 12.40 5.19 17.01
CA MET A 133 13.01 4.47 18.12
C MET A 133 14.40 3.94 17.75
N VAL A 134 14.54 3.33 16.58
CA VAL A 134 15.84 2.85 16.08
C VAL A 134 16.82 4.01 15.86
N ALA A 135 16.36 5.15 15.33
CA ALA A 135 17.20 6.33 15.16
C ALA A 135 17.74 6.87 16.50
N ARG A 136 16.89 6.94 17.54
CA ARG A 136 17.32 7.32 18.89
C ARG A 136 18.35 6.35 19.47
N MET A 137 18.09 5.04 19.38
CA MET A 137 19.03 4.04 19.88
C MET A 137 20.41 4.17 19.22
N ARG A 138 20.46 4.39 17.91
CA ARG A 138 21.72 4.62 17.18
C ARG A 138 22.44 5.89 17.64
N GLU A 139 21.69 6.97 17.87
CA GLU A 139 22.27 8.22 18.37
C GLU A 139 22.83 8.07 19.78
N ASP A 140 22.12 7.37 20.67
CA ASP A 140 22.54 7.11 22.04
C ASP A 140 23.79 6.21 22.07
N GLU A 141 23.82 5.15 21.27
CA GLU A 141 25.00 4.28 21.12
C GLU A 141 26.22 5.03 20.57
N ALA A 142 26.04 5.87 19.54
CA ALA A 142 27.10 6.70 18.99
C ALA A 142 27.62 7.70 20.03
N ARG A 143 26.71 8.34 20.78
CA ARG A 143 27.07 9.29 21.84
C ARG A 143 27.85 8.63 22.96
N ALA A 144 27.40 7.47 23.44
CA ALA A 144 28.11 6.69 24.46
C ALA A 144 29.52 6.30 23.98
N ARG A 145 29.66 5.92 22.71
CA ARG A 145 30.96 5.57 22.14
C ARG A 145 31.90 6.76 22.02
N VAL A 146 31.40 7.91 21.58
CA VAL A 146 32.17 9.16 21.51
C VAL A 146 32.60 9.61 22.90
N ASP A 147 31.71 9.53 23.89
CA ASP A 147 32.02 9.91 25.27
C ASP A 147 33.09 8.99 25.89
N ALA A 148 33.06 7.68 25.55
CA ALA A 148 34.13 6.74 25.91
C ALA A 148 35.46 7.09 25.22
N ALA A 149 35.44 7.43 23.94
CA ALA A 149 36.64 7.83 23.19
C ALA A 149 37.27 9.14 23.70
N ILE A 150 36.45 10.11 24.12
CA ILE A 150 36.91 11.35 24.75
C ILE A 150 37.55 11.04 26.11
N SER A 151 36.89 10.21 26.92
CA SER A 151 37.40 9.81 28.24
C SER A 151 38.70 9.00 28.15
N GLY A 152 38.84 8.20 27.09
CA GLY A 152 40.05 7.45 26.77
C GLY A 152 41.19 8.29 26.16
N GLY A 153 40.95 9.58 25.90
CA GLY A 153 41.96 10.48 25.33
C GLY A 153 42.26 10.25 23.84
N CYS A 154 41.41 9.51 23.13
CA CYS A 154 41.51 9.32 21.68
C CYS A 154 40.93 10.52 20.90
N LEU A 155 39.99 11.25 21.49
CA LEU A 155 39.32 12.39 20.85
C LEU A 155 39.29 13.62 21.78
N PRO A 156 39.51 14.85 21.27
CA PRO A 156 39.27 16.06 22.04
C PRO A 156 37.77 16.39 22.17
N PRO A 157 37.29 16.93 23.31
CA PRO A 157 35.88 17.30 23.54
C PRO A 157 35.31 18.27 22.52
N ALA A 158 36.13 19.15 21.95
CA ALA A 158 35.73 20.10 20.91
C ALA A 158 35.21 19.40 19.63
N MET A 159 35.56 18.13 19.42
CA MET A 159 35.17 17.37 18.23
C MET A 159 33.95 16.46 18.49
N ARG A 160 33.30 16.57 19.66
CA ARG A 160 32.19 15.69 20.06
C ARG A 160 31.03 15.70 19.07
N ASP A 161 30.54 16.87 18.68
CA ASP A 161 29.35 16.97 17.83
C ASP A 161 29.61 16.40 16.42
N TRP A 162 30.82 16.62 15.89
CA TRP A 162 31.27 16.00 14.65
C TRP A 162 31.35 14.47 14.79
N ALA A 163 31.94 13.97 15.87
CA ALA A 163 32.13 12.54 16.07
C ALA A 163 30.79 11.81 16.30
N VAL A 164 29.84 12.43 17.01
CA VAL A 164 28.49 11.88 17.17
C VAL A 164 27.77 11.84 15.82
N ALA A 165 27.84 12.92 15.04
CA ALA A 165 27.24 12.94 13.71
C ALA A 165 27.85 11.89 12.76
N HIS A 166 29.17 11.73 12.78
CA HIS A 166 29.88 10.75 11.96
C HIS A 166 29.63 9.31 12.42
N GLY A 167 29.68 9.04 13.72
CA GLY A 167 29.38 7.71 14.29
C GLY A 167 27.94 7.27 14.07
N CYS A 168 26.98 8.21 13.98
CA CYS A 168 25.61 7.90 13.58
C CYS A 168 25.49 7.50 12.09
N GLN A 169 26.37 8.05 11.24
CA GLN A 169 26.32 7.86 9.79
C GLN A 169 27.10 6.62 9.35
N ASP A 170 28.27 6.38 9.94
CA ASP A 170 29.12 5.22 9.69
C ASP A 170 29.83 4.75 10.97
N PRO A 171 29.19 3.86 11.75
CA PRO A 171 29.77 3.33 12.98
C PRO A 171 31.06 2.54 12.74
N ALA A 172 31.15 1.81 11.63
CA ALA A 172 32.29 0.92 11.36
C ALA A 172 33.55 1.71 11.01
N SER A 173 33.42 2.76 10.18
CA SER A 173 34.54 3.66 9.88
C SER A 173 34.97 4.45 11.12
N PHE A 174 34.03 4.83 11.99
CA PHE A 174 34.35 5.49 13.24
C PHE A 174 35.13 4.57 14.19
N ASP A 175 34.72 3.29 14.31
CA ASP A 175 35.43 2.30 15.13
C ASP A 175 36.87 2.07 14.61
N ALA A 176 37.02 1.90 13.29
CA ALA A 176 38.34 1.76 12.67
C ALA A 176 39.23 3.00 12.88
N PHE A 177 38.65 4.20 12.91
CA PHE A 177 39.37 5.42 13.24
C PHE A 177 39.84 5.41 14.70
N LEU A 178 38.99 5.01 15.64
CA LEU A 178 39.36 4.91 17.06
C LEU A 178 40.47 3.89 17.30
N ASP A 179 40.47 2.76 16.58
CA ASP A 179 41.53 1.75 16.67
C ASP A 179 42.88 2.25 16.11
N ALA A 180 42.85 3.11 15.10
CA ALA A 180 44.06 3.68 14.49
C ALA A 180 44.66 4.84 15.31
N VAL A 181 43.84 5.53 16.10
CA VAL A 181 44.25 6.69 16.88
C VAL A 181 44.80 6.23 18.24
N SER A 182 46.09 6.50 18.48
CA SER A 182 46.66 6.41 19.82
C SER A 182 46.06 7.47 20.75
N PRO A 183 46.00 7.26 22.08
CA PRO A 183 45.39 8.19 23.04
C PRO A 183 46.25 9.45 23.26
N ALA A 184 46.44 10.22 22.18
CA ALA A 184 47.33 11.38 22.10
C ALA A 184 46.85 12.54 22.98
N PHE A 185 45.57 12.57 23.33
CA PHE A 185 44.97 13.62 24.15
C PHE A 185 44.83 13.22 25.63
N ALA A 186 45.21 11.99 26.02
CA ALA A 186 45.08 11.53 27.41
C ALA A 186 45.83 12.45 28.39
N CYS A 187 47.01 12.95 28.01
CA CYS A 187 47.82 13.86 28.83
C CYS A 187 47.16 15.22 29.09
N LEU A 188 46.17 15.64 28.28
CA LEU A 188 45.41 16.87 28.51
C LEU A 188 44.37 16.72 29.64
N PHE A 189 44.02 15.47 29.98
CA PHE A 189 43.04 15.15 31.02
C PHE A 189 43.68 14.62 32.30
N GLU A 190 45.00 14.39 32.29
CA GLU A 190 45.75 14.13 33.52
C GLU A 190 45.78 15.38 34.40
N ALA A 191 45.52 15.21 35.69
CA ALA A 191 45.67 16.28 36.66
C ALA A 191 47.14 16.76 36.63
N SER A 192 47.34 18.06 36.42
CA SER A 192 48.68 18.66 36.39
C SER A 192 49.49 18.19 37.60
N PRO A 193 50.76 17.78 37.44
CA PRO A 193 51.61 17.44 38.57
C PRO A 193 51.79 18.62 39.55
N ALA A 194 51.46 19.85 39.16
CA ALA A 194 51.39 21.02 40.05
C ALA A 194 50.24 20.95 41.08
N ALA A 195 49.22 20.12 40.86
CA ALA A 195 48.15 19.85 41.83
C ALA A 195 48.48 18.71 42.80
N ARG A 196 49.59 17.98 42.57
CA ARG A 196 50.12 17.04 43.56
C ARG A 196 50.86 17.87 44.60
N ALA A 197 50.28 17.98 45.80
CA ALA A 197 50.91 18.68 46.92
C ALA A 197 52.38 18.25 47.02
N PRO A 198 53.33 19.19 47.12
CA PRO A 198 54.74 18.84 47.22
C PRO A 198 54.93 17.92 48.42
N GLN A 199 55.45 16.72 48.18
CA GLN A 199 56.00 15.91 49.26
C GLN A 199 57.28 16.63 49.72
N THR A 200 57.16 17.39 50.79
CA THR A 200 58.26 18.12 51.42
C THR A 200 59.22 17.12 52.06
N ASP A 201 60.20 16.66 51.28
CA ASP A 201 61.49 16.21 51.82
C ASP A 201 62.44 17.42 51.79
N ASP A 202 62.27 18.31 52.78
CA ASP A 202 62.89 19.64 52.82
C ASP A 202 64.43 19.59 52.78
N GLY A 203 65.03 18.47 53.23
CA GLY A 203 66.49 18.27 53.18
C GLY A 203 67.02 18.04 51.76
N ALA A 204 66.38 17.14 51.00
CA ALA A 204 66.82 16.78 49.65
C ALA A 204 66.49 17.85 48.60
N ALA A 205 65.48 18.69 48.86
CA ALA A 205 65.15 19.84 48.01
C ALA A 205 66.17 20.97 48.17
N ALA A 206 66.54 21.31 49.41
CA ALA A 206 67.52 22.37 49.69
C ALA A 206 68.90 22.03 49.08
N GLU A 207 69.36 20.79 49.20
CA GLU A 207 70.64 20.36 48.62
C GLU A 207 70.66 20.38 47.08
N ARG A 208 69.54 20.05 46.43
CA ARG A 208 69.43 20.14 44.96
C ARG A 208 69.48 21.58 44.48
N ILE A 209 68.79 22.48 45.19
CA ILE A 209 68.77 23.91 44.86
C ILE A 209 70.16 24.52 45.08
N ALA A 210 70.84 24.18 46.18
CA ALA A 210 72.20 24.62 46.47
C ALA A 210 73.19 24.17 45.37
N ARG A 211 73.14 22.89 44.97
CA ARG A 211 73.95 22.36 43.85
C ARG A 211 73.70 23.08 42.52
N GLN A 212 72.43 23.32 42.18
CA GLN A 212 72.07 23.97 40.92
C GLN A 212 72.49 25.45 40.87
N ARG A 213 72.68 26.08 42.04
CA ARG A 213 73.12 27.47 42.18
C ARG A 213 74.61 27.61 42.52
N GLY A 214 75.36 26.51 42.58
CA GLY A 214 76.78 26.51 42.91
C GLY A 214 77.08 26.89 44.37
N LEU A 215 76.11 26.75 45.26
CA LEU A 215 76.23 27.04 46.69
C LEU A 215 76.57 25.76 47.47
N ALA A 216 77.35 25.91 48.56
CA ALA A 216 77.62 24.82 49.48
C ALA A 216 76.30 24.35 50.15
N PRO A 217 76.14 23.05 50.45
CA PRO A 217 74.88 22.48 50.94
C PRO A 217 74.38 23.06 52.27
N ASP A 218 75.26 23.68 53.06
CA ASP A 218 74.91 24.32 54.34
C ASP A 218 74.55 25.82 54.22
N ALA A 219 74.64 26.43 53.03
CA ALA A 219 74.42 27.87 52.86
C ALA A 219 72.97 28.34 53.06
N LEU A 220 72.01 27.40 53.16
CA LEU A 220 70.58 27.68 53.30
C LEU A 220 69.99 27.19 54.64
N ARG A 221 70.83 26.70 55.57
CA ARG A 221 70.39 26.37 56.93
C ARG A 221 70.48 27.62 57.80
N ALA A 222 69.34 28.28 58.04
CA ALA A 222 69.20 29.31 59.06
C ALA A 222 68.84 28.68 60.42
#